data_AF-A0A7S2S9G3-F1
#
_entry.id   AF-A0A7S2S9G3-F1
#
_cell.length_a   1.000
_cell.length_b   1.000
_cell.length_c   1.000
_cell.angle_alpha   90.00
_cell.angle_beta   90.00
_cell.angle_gamma   90.00
#
_symmetry.space_group_name_H-M   'P 1'
#
loop_
_entity.id
_entity.type
_entity.pdbx_description
1 polymer ?
#
loop_
_entity_poly.entity_id
_entity_poly.type
_entity_poly.pdbx_seq_one_letter_code
_entity_poly.pdbx_strand_id
1 'polypeptide(L)'
;LKKDKRLVDLFKTFGGTCTFWSFSLVWGILCSLPHTLGTTSSSSGNIIASSTGAIFYILGLVTESLADYQKWQFKSSNPGKFCNVGLWSVTQHPNYFGNILLWTGIWIINSPSLI
;
A
#
# COMPACT_ATOMS: atom_id res chain seq x y z
N LEU A 1 3.14 -3.09 -21.40
CA LEU A 1 3.68 -2.62 -20.10
C LEU A 1 5.17 -2.40 -20.24
N LYS A 2 5.70 -1.21 -19.89
CA LYS A 2 7.15 -0.94 -19.89
C LYS A 2 7.75 -1.84 -18.80
N LYS A 3 8.45 -2.91 -19.18
CA LYS A 3 9.18 -3.77 -18.24
C LYS A 3 10.32 -2.95 -17.65
N ASP A 4 10.43 -2.93 -16.33
CA ASP A 4 11.55 -2.30 -15.66
C ASP A 4 12.79 -3.17 -15.88
N LYS A 5 13.74 -2.64 -16.66
CA LYS A 5 14.99 -3.34 -16.98
C LYS A 5 15.79 -3.67 -15.72
N ARG A 6 15.76 -2.80 -14.70
CA ARG A 6 16.53 -2.96 -13.46
C ARG A 6 16.08 -4.19 -12.68
N LEU A 7 14.77 -4.39 -12.54
CA LEU A 7 14.20 -5.55 -11.86
C LEU A 7 14.43 -6.84 -12.66
N VAL A 8 14.30 -6.76 -13.99
CA VAL A 8 14.57 -7.91 -14.86
C VAL A 8 16.03 -8.37 -14.73
N ASP A 9 16.98 -7.44 -14.70
CA ASP A 9 18.39 -7.77 -14.55
C ASP A 9 18.71 -8.29 -13.14
N LEU A 10 18.09 -7.74 -12.10
CA LEU A 10 18.22 -8.21 -10.71
C LEU A 10 17.79 -9.68 -10.56
N PHE A 11 16.70 -10.09 -11.22
CA PHE A 11 16.16 -11.44 -11.12
C PHE A 11 16.85 -12.48 -12.00
N LYS A 12 17.78 -12.09 -12.89
CA LYS A 12 18.57 -13.04 -13.68
C LYS A 12 19.57 -13.83 -12.83
N THR A 13 20.06 -13.22 -11.74
CA THR A 13 21.05 -13.83 -10.86
C THR A 13 20.36 -14.37 -9.62
N PHE A 14 20.65 -15.62 -9.24
CA PHE A 14 20.11 -16.23 -8.02
C PHE A 14 20.33 -15.35 -6.77
N GLY A 15 21.55 -14.81 -6.58
CA GLY A 15 21.86 -13.91 -5.47
C GLY A 15 21.08 -12.59 -5.47
N GLY A 16 20.74 -12.05 -6.65
CA GLY A 16 19.93 -10.83 -6.77
C GLY A 16 18.48 -11.06 -6.35
N THR A 17 17.90 -12.17 -6.80
CA THR A 17 16.57 -12.63 -6.37
C THR A 17 16.51 -12.86 -4.87
N CYS A 18 17.49 -13.59 -4.29
CA CYS A 18 17.54 -13.82 -2.85
C CYS A 18 17.64 -12.51 -2.06
N THR A 19 18.50 -11.58 -2.48
CA THR A 19 18.65 -10.28 -1.80
C THR A 19 17.36 -9.46 -1.83
N PHE A 20 16.69 -9.41 -2.98
CA PHE A 20 15.42 -8.69 -3.13
C PHE A 20 14.35 -9.21 -2.18
N TRP A 21 14.19 -10.53 -2.10
CA TRP A 21 13.18 -11.16 -1.25
C TRP A 21 13.54 -11.06 0.23
N SER A 22 14.80 -11.22 0.60
CA SER A 22 15.24 -11.03 1.99
C SER A 22 14.97 -9.61 2.48
N PHE A 23 15.29 -8.59 1.67
CA PHE A 23 15.00 -7.20 2.04
C PHE A 23 13.49 -6.94 2.13
N SER A 24 12.71 -7.47 1.17
CA SER A 24 11.25 -7.36 1.17
C SER A 24 10.61 -8.03 2.39
N LEU A 25 11.14 -9.19 2.81
CA LEU A 25 10.68 -9.91 3.99
C LEU A 25 10.99 -9.12 5.28
N VAL A 26 12.22 -8.65 5.44
CA VAL A 26 12.62 -7.85 6.61
C VAL A 26 11.79 -6.58 6.70
N TRP A 27 11.56 -5.90 5.57
CA TRP A 27 10.70 -4.72 5.51
C TRP A 27 9.25 -5.04 5.88
N GLY A 28 8.70 -6.15 5.35
CA GLY A 28 7.35 -6.59 5.67
C GLY A 28 7.16 -6.89 7.16
N ILE A 29 8.12 -7.57 7.79
CA ILE A 29 8.12 -7.79 9.24
C ILE A 29 8.11 -6.45 9.96
N LEU A 30 9.06 -5.56 9.63
CA LEU A 30 9.20 -4.25 10.26
C LEU A 30 7.90 -3.43 10.21
N CYS A 31 7.23 -3.36 9.05
CA CYS A 31 5.97 -2.64 8.89
C CYS A 31 4.80 -3.31 9.64
N SER A 32 4.82 -4.63 9.82
CA SER A 32 3.76 -5.36 10.53
C SER A 32 3.86 -5.28 12.06
N LEU A 33 5.06 -5.01 12.61
CA LEU A 33 5.33 -5.04 14.06
C LEU A 33 4.34 -4.21 14.90
N PRO A 34 4.04 -2.94 14.58
CA PRO A 34 3.16 -2.12 15.41
C PRO A 34 1.74 -2.69 15.50
N HIS A 35 1.26 -3.30 14.40
CA HIS A 35 -0.05 -3.92 14.38
C HIS A 35 -0.07 -5.19 15.24
N THR A 36 0.92 -6.06 15.08
CA THR A 36 1.04 -7.28 15.89
C THR A 36 1.11 -6.94 17.38
N LEU A 37 1.94 -5.96 17.77
CA LEU A 37 2.03 -5.49 19.15
C LEU A 37 0.70 -4.95 19.66
N GLY A 38 0.04 -4.09 18.87
CA GLY A 38 -1.25 -3.50 19.22
C GLY A 38 -2.36 -4.53 19.45
N THR A 39 -2.36 -5.64 18.68
CA THR A 39 -3.32 -6.74 18.84
C THR A 39 -3.04 -7.67 20.01
N THR A 40 -1.78 -7.77 20.45
CA THR A 40 -1.40 -8.59 21.61
C THR A 40 -1.52 -7.87 22.95
N SER A 41 -1.65 -6.54 22.94
CA SER A 41 -1.86 -5.75 24.15
C SER A 41 -3.22 -6.03 24.77
N SER A 42 -3.26 -6.36 26.07
CA SER A 42 -4.50 -6.59 26.84
C SER A 42 -5.34 -5.33 27.10
N SER A 43 -5.13 -4.26 26.32
CA SER A 43 -5.87 -3.01 26.45
C SER A 43 -7.31 -3.22 25.98
N SER A 44 -8.27 -2.68 26.72
CA SER A 44 -9.68 -2.67 26.28
C SER A 44 -9.78 -1.89 24.98
N GLY A 45 -10.04 -2.58 23.86
CA GLY A 45 -10.07 -1.98 22.53
C GLY A 45 -11.02 -0.77 22.46
N ASN A 46 -10.52 0.34 21.91
CA ASN A 46 -11.33 1.54 21.70
C ASN A 46 -12.15 1.38 20.41
N ILE A 47 -13.44 1.08 20.55
CA ILE A 47 -14.36 0.84 19.43
C ILE A 47 -14.45 2.03 18.45
N ILE A 48 -14.30 3.26 18.95
CA ILE A 48 -14.35 4.48 18.13
C ILE A 48 -13.11 4.55 17.24
N ALA A 49 -11.93 4.30 17.82
CA ALA A 49 -10.67 4.26 17.09
C ALA A 49 -10.67 3.12 16.05
N SER A 50 -11.10 1.91 16.44
CA SER A 50 -11.19 0.76 15.51
C SER A 50 -12.14 1.04 14.34
N SER A 51 -13.32 1.61 14.60
CA SER A 51 -14.30 1.93 13.57
C SER A 51 -13.81 3.04 12.63
N THR A 52 -13.23 4.11 13.19
CA THR A 52 -12.66 5.22 12.40
C THR A 52 -11.51 4.74 11.54
N GLY A 53 -10.57 3.99 12.11
CA GLY A 53 -9.44 3.47 11.37
C GLY A 53 -9.84 2.46 10.29
N ALA A 54 -10.88 1.65 10.52
CA ALA A 54 -11.44 0.77 9.50
C ALA A 54 -12.03 1.54 8.31
N ILE A 55 -12.71 2.67 8.56
CA ILE A 55 -13.22 3.54 7.48
C ILE A 55 -12.06 4.08 6.64
N PHE A 56 -11.01 4.60 7.29
CA PHE A 56 -9.81 5.10 6.59
C PHE A 56 -9.13 4.00 5.78
N TYR A 57 -9.02 2.79 6.35
CA TYR A 57 -8.47 1.63 5.67
C TYR A 57 -9.24 1.28 4.39
N ILE A 58 -10.57 1.16 4.48
CA ILE A 58 -11.42 0.82 3.34
C ILE A 58 -11.37 1.91 2.27
N LEU A 59 -11.44 3.19 2.66
CA LEU A 59 -11.34 4.31 1.71
C LEU A 59 -9.99 4.32 1.00
N GLY A 60 -8.90 4.09 1.75
CA GLY A 60 -7.56 3.97 1.18
C GLY A 60 -7.45 2.83 0.18
N LEU A 61 -7.92 1.64 0.56
CA LEU A 61 -7.91 0.43 -0.27
C LEU A 61 -8.72 0.61 -1.55
N VAL A 62 -9.92 1.19 -1.46
CA VAL A 62 -10.79 1.46 -2.62
C VAL A 62 -10.13 2.48 -3.54
N THR A 63 -9.58 3.56 -3.00
CA THR A 63 -8.92 4.61 -3.79
C THR A 63 -7.71 4.07 -4.54
N GLU A 64 -6.86 3.30 -3.85
CA GLU A 64 -5.68 2.66 -4.44
C GLU A 64 -6.08 1.67 -5.54
N SER A 65 -7.00 0.76 -5.24
CA SER A 65 -7.46 -0.26 -6.18
C SER A 65 -8.10 0.36 -7.42
N LEU A 66 -8.94 1.39 -7.24
CA LEU A 66 -9.59 2.08 -8.34
C LEU A 66 -8.58 2.87 -9.20
N ALA A 67 -7.62 3.54 -8.56
CA ALA A 67 -6.56 4.26 -9.27
C ALA A 67 -5.72 3.30 -10.13
N ASP A 68 -5.31 2.16 -9.58
CA ASP A 68 -4.50 1.19 -10.31
C ASP A 68 -5.31 0.51 -11.42
N TYR A 69 -6.59 0.21 -11.18
CA TYR A 69 -7.50 -0.30 -12.22
C TYR A 69 -7.66 0.70 -13.38
N GLN A 70 -7.91 1.98 -13.09
CA GLN A 70 -8.01 3.04 -14.10
C GLN A 70 -6.73 3.14 -14.93
N LYS A 71 -5.57 3.09 -14.27
CA LYS A 71 -4.26 3.14 -14.93
C LYS A 71 -4.00 1.91 -15.80
N TRP A 72 -4.37 0.73 -15.32
CA TRP A 72 -4.22 -0.53 -16.06
C TRP A 72 -5.07 -0.51 -17.33
N GLN A 73 -6.36 -0.18 -17.21
CA GLN A 73 -7.29 -0.08 -18.33
C GLN A 73 -6.82 0.97 -19.36
N PHE A 74 -6.42 2.15 -18.89
CA PHE A 74 -5.91 3.21 -19.75
C PHE A 74 -4.67 2.78 -20.51
N LYS A 75 -3.68 2.19 -19.84
CA LYS A 75 -2.42 1.75 -20.47
C LYS A 75 -2.61 0.57 -21.42
N SER A 76 -3.64 -0.25 -21.22
CA SER A 76 -4.00 -1.33 -22.15
C SER A 76 -4.46 -0.75 -23.50
N SER A 77 -5.26 0.32 -23.46
CA SER A 77 -5.82 0.97 -24.66
C SER A 77 -4.90 2.05 -25.26
N ASN A 78 -4.03 2.67 -24.44
CA ASN A 78 -3.18 3.80 -24.81
C ASN A 78 -1.72 3.55 -24.43
N PRO A 79 -1.01 2.65 -25.14
CA PRO A 79 0.37 2.36 -24.84
C PRO A 79 1.25 3.61 -25.01
N GLY A 80 2.12 3.87 -24.03
CA GLY A 80 3.09 4.97 -24.07
C GLY A 80 2.56 6.35 -23.67
N LYS A 81 1.25 6.52 -23.45
CA LYS A 81 0.66 7.78 -22.99
C LYS A 81 0.57 7.86 -21.46
N PHE A 82 0.58 9.09 -20.94
CA PHE A 82 0.29 9.36 -19.53
C PHE A 82 -1.21 9.23 -19.26
N CYS A 83 -1.56 8.57 -18.15
CA CYS A 83 -2.94 8.44 -17.71
C CYS A 83 -3.41 9.79 -17.16
N ASN A 84 -4.49 10.34 -17.71
CA ASN A 84 -5.07 11.62 -17.30
C ASN A 84 -6.60 11.51 -17.11
N VAL A 85 -7.11 10.32 -16.78
CA VAL A 85 -8.53 10.02 -16.63
C VAL A 85 -8.88 9.68 -15.18
N GLY A 86 -10.11 9.98 -14.77
CA GLY A 86 -10.60 9.67 -13.42
C GLY A 86 -9.75 10.32 -12.33
N LEU A 87 -9.31 9.53 -11.35
CA LEU A 87 -8.49 10.01 -10.23
C LEU A 87 -7.13 10.59 -10.68
N TRP A 88 -6.61 10.12 -11.82
CA TRP A 88 -5.34 10.60 -12.39
C TRP A 88 -5.44 11.98 -13.04
N SER A 89 -6.65 12.50 -13.26
CA SER A 89 -6.86 13.88 -13.72
C SER A 89 -6.71 14.91 -12.60
N VAL A 90 -6.94 14.50 -11.35
CA VAL A 90 -6.92 15.37 -10.17
C VAL A 90 -5.53 15.45 -9.57
N THR A 91 -4.85 14.31 -9.45
CA THR A 91 -3.51 14.21 -8.88
C THR A 91 -2.61 13.28 -9.70
N GLN A 92 -1.31 13.55 -9.67
CA GLN A 92 -0.31 12.75 -10.38
C GLN A 92 -0.17 11.33 -9.81
N HIS A 93 -0.48 11.13 -8.53
CA HIS A 93 -0.30 9.86 -7.82
C HIS A 93 -1.48 9.53 -6.89
N PRO A 94 -2.69 9.28 -7.43
CA PRO A 94 -3.87 8.98 -6.61
C PRO A 94 -3.74 7.67 -5.83
N ASN A 95 -2.98 6.70 -6.36
CA ASN A 95 -2.69 5.45 -5.67
C ASN A 95 -1.80 5.65 -4.42
N TYR A 96 -0.95 6.68 -4.40
CA TYR A 96 -0.15 7.00 -3.21
C TYR A 96 -1.02 7.62 -2.12
N PHE A 97 -2.01 8.42 -2.50
CA PHE A 97 -2.99 8.94 -1.55
C PHE A 97 -3.80 7.81 -0.90
N GLY A 98 -4.25 6.82 -1.68
CA GLY A 98 -4.89 5.61 -1.16
C GLY A 98 -4.01 4.87 -0.15
N ASN A 99 -2.73 4.67 -0.49
CA ASN A 99 -1.75 4.06 0.43
C ASN A 99 -1.62 4.84 1.75
N ILE A 100 -1.47 6.16 1.70
CA ILE A 100 -1.35 6.99 2.90
C ILE A 100 -2.59 6.83 3.79
N LEU A 101 -3.80 6.93 3.22
CA LEU A 101 -5.05 6.74 3.96
C LEU A 101 -5.13 5.36 4.61
N LEU A 102 -4.75 4.32 3.87
CA LEU A 102 -4.76 2.94 4.35
C LEU A 102 -3.86 2.78 5.58
N TRP A 103 -2.61 3.26 5.51
CA TRP A 103 -1.66 3.18 6.62
C TRP A 103 -2.04 4.08 7.79
N THR A 104 -2.61 5.25 7.54
CA THR A 104 -3.21 6.08 8.60
C THR A 104 -4.34 5.35 9.31
N GLY A 105 -5.19 4.63 8.58
CA GLY A 105 -6.25 3.79 9.16
C GLY A 105 -5.69 2.71 10.10
N ILE A 106 -4.67 1.97 9.66
CA ILE A 106 -3.98 0.97 10.49
C ILE A 106 -3.40 1.64 11.75
N TRP A 107 -2.76 2.79 11.63
CA TRP A 107 -2.23 3.51 12.79
C TRP A 107 -3.34 3.91 13.78
N ILE A 108 -4.47 4.44 13.30
CA ILE A 108 -5.61 4.81 14.16
C ILE A 108 -6.17 3.60 14.91
N ILE A 109 -6.26 2.42 14.27
CA ILE A 109 -6.74 1.19 14.93
C ILE A 109 -5.84 0.82 16.12
N ASN A 110 -4.52 0.96 15.97
CA ASN A 110 -3.55 0.48 16.96
C ASN A 110 -3.11 1.55 17.96
N SER A 111 -3.36 2.84 17.71
CA SER A 111 -2.91 3.93 18.58
C SER A 111 -3.35 3.80 20.05
N PRO A 112 -4.58 3.34 20.40
CA PRO A 112 -4.99 3.18 21.81
C PRO A 112 -4.27 2.06 22.56
N SER A 113 -3.62 1.14 21.83
CA SER A 113 -2.83 0.05 22.42
C SER A 113 -1.34 0.38 22.53
N LEU A 114 -0.88 1.45 21.85
CA LEU A 114 0.52 1.82 21.68
C LEU A 114 0.90 3.14 22.38
N ILE A 115 -0.07 3.96 22.73
CA ILE A 115 0.05 5.26 23.39
C ILE A 115 -0.83 5.25 24.63
#